data_AF-A0A919MHP9-F1
#
_entry.id   AF-A0A919MHP9-F1
#
_cell.length_a   1.000
_cell.length_b   1.000
_cell.length_c   1.000
_cell.angle_alpha   90.00
_cell.angle_beta   90.00
_cell.angle_gamma   90.00
#
_symmetry.space_group_name_H-M   'P 1'
#
loop_
_entity.id
_entity.type
_entity.pdbx_description
1 polymer ?
#
loop_
_entity_poly.entity_id
_entity_poly.type
_entity_poly.pdbx_seq_one_letter_code
_entity_poly.pdbx_strand_id
1 'polypeptide(L)'
;MLRPPIEPMRCVGVAELPEPRMCRGGCAYEVKFDGWRCLAFVRPDGVYLQSRQAKDLTPYFPNPQEFHPMGEAWRSAGPVGSNCGASGWVT
;
A
#
# COMPACT_ATOMS: atom_id res chain seq x y z
N MET A 1 -16.00 10.89 -0.78
CA MET A 1 -15.01 10.90 0.31
C MET A 1 -15.19 9.65 1.14
N LEU A 2 -14.14 8.82 1.29
CA LEU A 2 -14.22 7.59 2.09
C LEU A 2 -14.17 7.93 3.59
N ARG A 3 -14.94 7.23 4.42
CA ARG A 3 -14.98 7.44 5.88
C ARG A 3 -14.61 6.14 6.58
N PRO A 4 -13.62 6.13 7.48
CA PRO A 4 -13.35 4.96 8.30
C PRO A 4 -14.49 4.71 9.30
N PRO A 5 -14.70 3.44 9.74
CA PRO A 5 -13.94 2.28 9.32
C PRO A 5 -14.44 1.67 8.00
N ILE A 6 -13.52 1.22 7.15
CA ILE A 6 -13.83 0.42 5.96
C ILE A 6 -13.26 -0.99 6.13
N GLU A 7 -14.08 -2.01 5.92
CA GLU A 7 -13.59 -3.39 5.89
C GLU A 7 -12.70 -3.61 4.65
N PRO A 8 -11.42 -3.98 4.81
CA PRO A 8 -10.56 -4.25 3.66
C PRO A 8 -11.02 -5.50 2.90
N MET A 9 -10.98 -5.46 1.57
CA MET A 9 -11.21 -6.63 0.73
C MET A 9 -10.31 -7.79 1.15
N ARG A 10 -10.90 -8.97 1.35
CA ARG A 10 -10.18 -10.19 1.71
C ARG A 10 -9.79 -10.96 0.46
N CYS A 11 -8.61 -11.58 0.49
CA CYS A 11 -8.22 -12.56 -0.51
C CYS A 11 -8.72 -13.95 -0.10
N VAL A 12 -8.94 -14.80 -1.11
CA VAL A 12 -9.16 -16.25 -0.92
C VAL A 12 -7.82 -16.94 -1.19
N GLY A 13 -7.43 -17.85 -0.31
CA GLY A 13 -6.24 -18.67 -0.50
C GLY A 13 -6.48 -19.72 -1.57
N VAL A 14 -5.54 -19.86 -2.51
CA VAL A 14 -5.53 -20.87 -3.56
C VAL A 14 -4.20 -21.63 -3.52
N ALA A 15 -4.21 -22.89 -3.92
CA ALA A 15 -3.02 -23.76 -3.86
C ALA A 15 -1.96 -23.39 -4.90
N GLU A 16 -2.40 -22.88 -6.06
CA GLU A 16 -1.54 -22.55 -7.19
C GLU A 16 -1.84 -21.12 -7.66
N LEU A 17 -0.85 -20.50 -8.31
CA LEU A 17 -1.00 -19.17 -8.88
C LEU A 17 -2.09 -19.22 -9.98
N PRO A 18 -3.13 -18.36 -9.92
CA PRO A 18 -4.19 -18.38 -10.92
C PRO A 18 -3.63 -18.11 -12.33
N GLU A 19 -4.09 -18.85 -13.32
CA GLU A 19 -3.78 -18.58 -14.72
C GLU A 19 -4.39 -17.24 -15.15
N PRO A 20 -3.81 -16.53 -16.13
CA PRO A 20 -4.21 -15.16 -16.48
C PRO A 20 -5.70 -14.95 -16.77
N ARG A 21 -6.44 -16.01 -17.16
CA ARG A 21 -7.86 -15.96 -17.52
C ARG A 21 -8.82 -16.40 -16.41
N MET A 22 -8.32 -16.80 -15.23
CA MET A 22 -9.18 -17.26 -14.14
C MET A 22 -9.93 -16.11 -13.45
N CYS A 23 -9.38 -14.90 -13.46
CA CYS A 23 -10.02 -13.70 -12.91
C CYS A 23 -10.91 -13.05 -13.97
N ARG A 24 -12.09 -12.55 -13.57
CA ARG A 24 -12.98 -11.82 -14.48
C ARG A 24 -12.28 -10.54 -14.96
N GLY A 25 -11.99 -10.47 -16.26
CA GLY A 25 -11.25 -9.35 -16.86
C GLY A 25 -9.72 -9.54 -16.90
N GLY A 26 -9.22 -10.71 -16.53
CA GLY A 26 -7.78 -11.01 -16.47
C GLY A 26 -7.23 -10.90 -15.05
N CYS A 27 -6.17 -11.64 -14.74
CA CYS A 27 -5.50 -11.58 -13.44
C CYS A 27 -4.35 -10.56 -13.46
N ALA A 28 -4.24 -9.76 -12.40
CA ALA A 28 -3.08 -8.95 -12.06
C ALA A 28 -2.36 -9.58 -10.88
N TYR A 29 -1.03 -9.52 -10.87
CA TYR A 29 -0.20 -10.17 -9.86
C TYR A 29 0.65 -9.14 -9.13
N GLU A 30 0.63 -9.21 -7.81
CA GLU A 30 1.44 -8.38 -6.92
C GLU A 30 2.17 -9.29 -5.92
N VAL A 31 3.33 -8.87 -5.45
CA VAL A 31 4.07 -9.59 -4.40
C VAL A 31 3.30 -9.49 -3.09
N LYS A 32 3.12 -10.62 -2.39
CA LYS A 32 2.59 -10.62 -1.03
C LYS A 32 3.67 -10.12 -0.08
N PHE A 33 3.56 -8.87 0.36
CA PHE A 33 4.33 -8.36 1.49
C PHE A 33 3.83 -8.97 2.80
N ASP A 34 4.75 -9.27 3.72
CA ASP A 34 4.41 -9.76 5.06
C ASP A 34 4.60 -8.66 6.09
N GLY A 35 3.52 -8.26 6.73
CA GLY A 35 3.49 -7.10 7.61
C GLY A 35 2.07 -6.72 8.01
N TRP A 36 1.89 -5.53 8.56
CA TRP A 36 0.57 -5.02 8.93
C TRP A 36 -0.13 -4.39 7.75
N ARG A 37 -1.26 -4.98 7.33
CA ARG A 37 -2.16 -4.34 6.36
C ARG A 37 -2.88 -3.16 7.01
N CYS A 38 -2.72 -1.97 6.44
CA CYS A 38 -3.45 -0.77 6.83
C CYS A 38 -4.15 -0.09 5.63
N LEU A 39 -5.17 0.71 5.93
CA LEU A 39 -5.77 1.68 5.02
C LEU A 39 -5.35 3.08 5.47
N ALA A 40 -4.80 3.86 4.54
CA ALA A 40 -4.43 5.25 4.79
C ALA A 40 -5.53 6.20 4.31
N PHE A 41 -6.05 7.01 5.23
CA PHE A 41 -7.01 8.07 4.95
C PHE A 41 -6.27 9.41 4.98
N VAL A 42 -5.84 9.87 3.80
CA VAL A 42 -5.11 11.14 3.64
C VAL A 42 -6.10 12.29 3.48
N ARG A 43 -5.95 13.33 4.31
CA ARG A 43 -6.80 14.52 4.38
C ARG A 43 -5.94 15.77 4.56
N PRO A 44 -6.48 16.99 4.32
CA PRO A 44 -5.72 18.22 4.50
C PRO A 44 -5.18 18.44 5.92
N ASP A 45 -5.86 17.88 6.92
CA ASP A 45 -5.54 17.97 8.35
C ASP A 45 -4.61 16.83 8.85
N GLY A 46 -4.31 15.85 8.00
CA GLY A 46 -3.36 14.78 8.32
C GLY A 46 -3.69 13.43 7.69
N VAL A 47 -3.05 12.38 8.23
CA VAL A 47 -3.25 10.99 7.80
C VAL A 47 -3.77 10.18 8.98
N TYR A 48 -4.82 9.41 8.72
CA TYR A 48 -5.32 8.39 9.65
C TYR A 48 -5.04 6.99 9.10
N LEU A 49 -4.40 6.14 9.90
CA LEU A 49 -4.09 4.76 9.54
C LEU A 49 -5.03 3.79 10.25
N GLN A 50 -5.78 3.00 9.47
CA GLN A 50 -6.68 1.98 9.99
C GLN A 50 -6.10 0.58 9.76
N SER A 51 -5.98 -0.23 10.80
CA SER A 51 -5.61 -1.65 10.68
C SER A 51 -6.69 -2.49 10.00
N ARG A 52 -6.34 -3.74 9.67
CA ARG A 52 -7.30 -4.79 9.24
C ARG A 52 -8.47 -5.00 10.21
N GLN A 53 -8.26 -4.81 11.52
CA GLN A 53 -9.30 -4.96 12.55
C GLN A 53 -9.99 -3.63 12.90
N ALA A 54 -9.89 -2.61 12.02
CA ALA A 54 -10.45 -1.28 12.23
C ALA A 54 -9.89 -0.49 13.43
N LYS A 55 -8.76 -0.94 14.01
CA LYS A 55 -8.03 -0.19 15.06
C LYS A 55 -7.18 0.91 14.47
N ASP A 56 -7.04 2.02 15.20
CA ASP A 56 -6.14 3.12 14.86
C ASP A 56 -4.67 2.68 15.01
N LEU A 57 -3.93 2.79 13.91
CA LEU A 57 -2.49 2.51 13.84
C LEU A 57 -1.64 3.79 13.84
N THR A 58 -2.25 4.95 13.69
CA THR A 58 -1.55 6.24 13.58
C THR A 58 -0.55 6.49 14.71
N PRO A 59 -0.83 6.15 15.99
CA PRO A 59 0.12 6.38 17.09
C PRO A 59 1.39 5.53 17.04
N TYR A 60 1.41 4.45 16.24
CA TYR A 60 2.53 3.50 16.20
C TYR A 60 3.57 3.82 15.12
N PHE A 61 3.28 4.76 14.23
CA PHE A 61 4.19 5.15 13.15
C PHE A 61 4.70 6.57 13.38
N PRO A 62 5.95 6.88 12.95
CA PRO A 62 6.48 8.24 13.03
C PRO A 62 5.64 9.22 12.22
N ASN A 63 5.74 10.51 12.56
CA ASN A 63 4.84 11.59 12.18
C ASN A 63 4.35 11.48 10.71
N PRO A 64 3.05 11.25 10.44
CA PRO A 64 2.55 10.99 9.09
C PRO A 64 2.71 12.15 8.09
N GLN A 65 3.13 13.32 8.56
CA GLN A 65 3.47 14.49 7.74
C GLN A 65 4.70 14.24 6.85
N GLU A 66 5.50 13.19 7.12
CA GLU A 66 6.56 12.71 6.23
C GLU A 66 6.05 11.74 5.15
N PHE A 67 4.73 11.48 5.08
CA PHE A 67 4.15 10.74 3.96
C PHE A 67 4.27 11.56 2.67
N HIS A 68 5.41 11.42 2.00
CA HIS A 68 5.59 11.88 0.64
C HIS A 68 4.68 11.05 -0.26
N PRO A 69 3.69 11.65 -0.95
CA PRO A 69 2.84 10.88 -1.85
C PRO A 69 3.72 10.20 -2.91
N MET A 70 3.53 8.88 -3.04
CA MET A 70 4.19 8.00 -4.00
C MET A 70 3.72 8.26 -5.44
N GLY A 71 3.69 9.53 -5.87
CA GLY A 71 2.98 9.99 -7.07
C GLY A 71 3.85 10.58 -8.19
N GLU A 72 5.05 11.09 -7.86
CA GLU A 72 5.91 11.78 -8.82
C GLU A 72 7.24 11.06 -9.06
N ALA A 73 7.89 10.56 -7.99
CA ALA A 73 9.22 9.93 -8.07
C ALA A 73 9.28 8.68 -8.95
N TRP A 74 8.16 7.98 -9.17
CA TRP A 74 8.11 6.76 -10.00
C TRP A 74 7.74 7.02 -11.45
N ARG A 75 7.12 8.16 -11.81
CA ARG A 75 6.82 8.47 -13.22
C ARG A 75 8.08 8.84 -14.00
N SER A 76 9.12 9.30 -13.31
CA SER A 76 10.43 9.64 -13.88
C SER A 76 11.45 8.49 -13.81
N ALA A 77 11.16 7.43 -13.05
CA ALA A 77 12.01 6.23 -12.99
C ALA A 77 11.74 5.35 -14.21
N GLY A 78 12.38 5.68 -15.33
CA GLY A 78 12.54 4.78 -16.47
C GLY A 78 13.29 3.49 -16.10
N PRO A 79 13.43 2.54 -17.04
CA PRO A 79 13.98 1.22 -16.75
C PRO A 79 15.43 1.35 -16.28
N VAL A 80 15.65 0.96 -15.02
CA VAL A 80 16.90 0.61 -14.34
C VAL A 80 18.17 1.24 -14.94
N GLY A 81 18.67 2.29 -14.27
CA GLY A 81 20.01 2.81 -14.53
C GLY A 81 20.44 3.87 -13.52
N SER A 82 21.66 3.71 -13.01
CA SER A 82 22.48 4.66 -12.22
C SER A 82 21.99 5.10 -10.83
N ASN A 83 22.51 4.39 -9.82
CA ASN A 83 23.21 4.93 -8.65
C ASN A 83 22.98 6.43 -8.31
N CYS A 84 21.94 6.72 -7.54
CA CYS A 84 21.78 7.98 -6.81
C CYS A 84 21.27 7.63 -5.40
N GLY A 85 22.11 7.81 -4.39
CA GLY A 85 21.74 7.59 -3.00
C GLY A 85 20.66 8.58 -2.55
N ALA A 86 19.56 8.05 -2.03
CA ALA A 86 18.68 8.74 -1.11
C ALA A 86 18.16 7.72 -0.10
N SER A 87 18.58 7.95 1.13
CA SER A 87 18.25 7.26 2.37
C SER A 87 16.77 6.95 2.55
N GLY A 88 16.47 5.76 3.09
CA GLY A 88 15.21 5.50 3.80
C GLY A 88 14.30 4.44 3.19
N TRP A 89 14.83 3.26 2.83
CA TRP A 89 13.98 2.08 2.66
C TRP A 89 13.57 1.56 4.04
N VAL A 90 12.31 1.74 4.43
CA VAL A 90 11.70 0.95 5.51
C VAL A 90 10.94 -0.18 4.82
N THR A 91 11.48 -1.39 4.95
CA THR A 91 10.79 -2.67 4.68
C THR A 91 9.59 -2.85 5.58
#